data_AF-A0A523YSY9-F1
#
_entry.id   AF-A0A523YSY9-F1
#
_cell.length_a   1.000
_cell.length_b   1.000
_cell.length_c   1.000
_cell.angle_alpha   90.00
_cell.angle_beta   90.00
_cell.angle_gamma   90.00
#
_symmetry.space_group_name_H-M   'P 1'
#
loop_
_entity.id
_entity.type
_entity.pdbx_description
1 polymer ?
#
loop_
_entity_poly.entity_id
_entity_poly.type
_entity_poly.pdbx_seq_one_letter_code
_entity_poly.pdbx_strand_id
1 'polypeptide(L)'
;MIKTRIKKPFFIIFIVVFIIGLFIHNVQAEQNSAMVIELEGTINPGTAQFVIKGLKRAEASKHKLVIIRLDTPGGLDSSMRSIVKAILNSSIPIVVYVAPRGARAASAGVMITIAAHVAAMA
;
A
#
# COMPACT_ATOMS: atom_id res chain seq x y z
N MET A 1 10.11 -40.10 -52.78
CA MET A 1 10.85 -40.31 -51.51
C MET A 1 10.79 -38.96 -50.78
N ILE A 2 10.11 -38.67 -49.67
CA ILE A 2 9.37 -39.37 -48.61
C ILE A 2 8.20 -38.41 -48.26
N LYS A 3 6.93 -38.81 -48.39
CA LYS A 3 5.80 -38.00 -47.87
C LYS A 3 5.77 -38.20 -46.36
N THR A 4 6.33 -37.25 -45.60
CA THR A 4 6.26 -37.21 -44.14
C THR A 4 4.81 -36.97 -43.70
N ARG A 5 4.04 -38.06 -43.62
CA ARG A 5 2.66 -38.04 -43.15
C ARG A 5 2.71 -37.91 -41.62
N ILE A 6 2.70 -36.68 -41.11
CA ILE A 6 2.53 -36.43 -39.66
C ILE A 6 1.33 -37.26 -39.21
N LYS A 7 1.54 -38.15 -38.24
CA LYS A 7 0.46 -38.97 -37.69
C LYS A 7 -0.51 -38.01 -37.00
N LYS A 8 -1.78 -38.00 -37.42
CA LYS A 8 -2.88 -37.20 -36.85
C LYS A 8 -2.83 -37.03 -35.31
N PRO A 9 -2.53 -38.06 -34.48
CA PRO A 9 -2.41 -37.87 -33.03
C PRO A 9 -1.30 -36.90 -32.60
N PHE A 10 -0.17 -36.87 -33.31
CA PHE A 10 0.96 -35.99 -33.00
C PHE A 10 0.63 -34.52 -33.28
N PHE A 11 -0.16 -34.26 -34.32
CA PHE A 11 -0.64 -32.92 -34.65
C PHE A 11 -1.63 -32.40 -33.61
N ILE A 12 -2.51 -33.28 -33.09
CA ILE A 12 -3.46 -32.93 -32.04
C ILE A 12 -2.74 -32.60 -30.73
N ILE A 13 -1.75 -33.41 -30.34
CA ILE A 13 -0.94 -33.15 -29.13
C ILE A 13 -0.23 -31.81 -29.25
N PHE A 14 0.35 -31.51 -30.42
CA PHE A 14 1.05 -30.24 -30.64
C PHE A 14 0.09 -29.04 -30.54
N ILE A 15 -1.12 -29.14 -31.09
CA ILE A 15 -2.16 -28.11 -30.97
C ILE A 15 -2.59 -27.93 -29.52
N VAL A 16 -2.78 -29.02 -28.77
CA VAL A 16 -3.17 -28.96 -27.36
C VAL A 16 -2.09 -28.27 -26.52
N VAL A 17 -0.82 -28.63 -26.71
CA VAL A 17 0.31 -28.00 -26.01
C VAL A 17 0.43 -26.52 -26.39
N PHE A 18 0.25 -26.18 -27.66
CA PHE A 18 0.26 -24.80 -28.14
C PHE A 18 -0.88 -23.96 -27.54
N ILE A 19 -2.09 -24.52 -27.48
CA ILE A 19 -3.25 -23.88 -26.86
C ILE A 19 -3.01 -23.70 -25.36
N ILE A 20 -2.48 -24.71 -24.66
CA ILE A 20 -2.13 -24.59 -23.23
C ILE A 20 -1.08 -23.49 -23.01
N GLY A 21 -0.07 -23.40 -23.87
CA GLY A 21 0.93 -22.34 -23.82
C GLY A 21 0.36 -20.92 -23.98
N LEU A 22 -0.69 -20.76 -24.80
CA LEU A 22 -1.40 -19.49 -24.96
C LEU A 22 -2.20 -19.08 -23.70
N PHE A 23 -2.52 -20.02 -22.82
CA PHE A 23 -3.18 -19.73 -21.53
C PHE A 23 -2.19 -19.41 -20.39
N ILE A 24 -0.87 -19.53 -20.60
CA ILE A 24 0.15 -19.14 -19.61
C ILE A 24 0.48 -17.66 -19.75
N HIS A 25 -0.51 -16.79 -19.57
CA HIS A 25 -0.29 -15.35 -19.52
C HIS A 25 -0.69 -14.75 -18.16
N ASN A 26 0.24 -13.98 -17.60
CA ASN A 26 0.12 -13.07 -16.45
C ASN A 26 0.00 -13.72 -15.06
N VAL A 27 1.02 -14.48 -14.65
CA VAL A 27 1.42 -14.45 -13.23
C VAL A 27 2.14 -13.12 -13.00
N GLN A 28 1.36 -12.05 -12.83
CA GLN A 28 1.89 -10.79 -12.31
C GLN A 28 2.27 -11.08 -10.86
N ALA A 29 3.57 -11.02 -10.53
CA ALA A 29 3.99 -11.13 -9.14
C ALA A 29 3.21 -10.09 -8.32
N GLU A 30 2.45 -10.54 -7.32
CA GLU A 30 1.74 -9.63 -6.42
C GLU A 30 2.80 -8.87 -5.63
N GLN A 31 3.14 -7.66 -6.10
CA GLN A 31 4.03 -6.77 -5.37
C GLN A 31 3.27 -6.31 -4.13
N ASN A 32 3.47 -7.03 -3.03
CA ASN A 32 3.05 -6.61 -1.70
C ASN A 32 3.88 -5.38 -1.28
N SER A 33 3.50 -4.21 -1.80
CA SER A 33 4.15 -2.95 -1.50
C SER A 33 3.44 -2.25 -0.34
N ALA A 34 4.26 -1.69 0.56
CA ALA A 34 3.84 -0.73 1.56
C ALA A 34 4.12 0.69 1.06
N MET A 35 3.18 1.60 1.25
CA MET A 35 3.42 3.03 1.01
C MET A 35 3.89 3.69 2.31
N VAL A 36 4.98 4.46 2.25
CA VAL A 36 5.43 5.28 3.39
C VAL A 36 5.00 6.72 3.18
N ILE A 37 4.35 7.31 4.18
CA ILE A 37 3.98 8.72 4.26
C ILE A 37 4.81 9.35 5.37
N GLU A 38 5.63 10.32 5.01
CA GLU A 38 6.45 11.08 5.95
C GLU A 38 5.64 12.20 6.59
N LEU A 39 5.46 12.15 7.91
CA LEU A 39 4.74 13.17 8.68
C LEU A 39 5.65 13.72 9.77
N GLU A 40 6.44 14.72 9.40
CA GLU A 40 7.38 15.41 10.28
C GLU A 40 6.92 16.85 10.55
N GLY A 41 7.11 17.31 11.79
CA GLY A 41 6.82 18.67 12.21
C GLY A 41 5.36 18.90 12.60
N THR A 42 4.92 20.16 12.57
CA THR A 42 3.62 20.58 13.11
C THR A 42 2.42 20.06 12.29
N ILE A 43 1.39 19.57 12.97
CA ILE A 43 0.12 19.18 12.35
C ILE A 43 -0.69 20.43 11.98
N ASN A 44 -0.91 20.64 10.68
CA ASN A 44 -1.56 21.81 10.11
C ASN A 44 -2.41 21.41 8.88
N PRO A 45 -3.14 22.33 8.24
CA PRO A 45 -4.02 21.97 7.13
C PRO A 45 -3.26 21.39 5.92
N GLY A 46 -2.03 21.86 5.68
CA GLY A 46 -1.17 21.34 4.61
C GLY A 46 -0.72 19.90 4.86
N THR A 47 -0.21 19.60 6.06
CA THR A 47 0.22 18.24 6.41
C THR A 47 -0.97 17.26 6.48
N ALA A 48 -2.13 17.71 6.96
CA ALA A 48 -3.36 16.91 6.91
C ALA A 48 -3.77 16.57 5.47
N GLN A 49 -3.78 17.55 4.56
CA GLN A 49 -4.09 17.30 3.15
C GLN A 49 -3.06 16.38 2.48
N PHE A 50 -1.78 16.51 2.82
CA PHE A 50 -0.74 15.62 2.33
C PHE A 50 -1.00 14.16 2.74
N VAL A 51 -1.27 13.91 4.02
CA VAL A 51 -1.58 12.56 4.52
C VAL A 51 -2.84 12.01 3.85
N ILE A 52 -3.92 12.78 3.79
CA ILE A 52 -5.18 12.35 3.17
C ILE A 52 -4.99 11.99 1.70
N LYS A 53 -4.23 12.80 0.95
CA LYS A 53 -3.91 12.49 -0.46
C LYS A 53 -3.03 11.24 -0.58
N GLY A 54 -2.08 11.05 0.33
CA GLY A 54 -1.25 9.85 0.40
C GLY A 54 -2.09 8.59 0.62
N LEU A 55 -3.03 8.61 1.57
CA LEU A 55 -3.95 7.50 1.83
C LEU A 55 -4.81 7.16 0.61
N LYS A 56 -5.40 8.18 -0.04
CA LYS A 56 -6.17 7.98 -1.28
C LYS A 56 -5.33 7.38 -2.41
N ARG A 57 -4.06 7.81 -2.52
CA ARG A 57 -3.13 7.25 -3.51
C ARG A 57 -2.78 5.80 -3.18
N ALA A 58 -2.57 5.46 -1.91
CA ALA A 58 -2.33 4.09 -1.49
C ALA A 58 -3.48 3.18 -1.90
N GLU A 59 -4.72 3.63 -1.69
CA GLU A 59 -5.95 2.93 -2.08
C GLU A 59 -6.07 2.76 -3.59
N ALA A 60 -5.93 3.85 -4.35
CA ALA A 60 -6.00 3.82 -5.81
C ALA A 60 -4.93 2.90 -6.42
N SER A 61 -3.75 2.84 -5.82
CA SER A 61 -2.64 1.98 -6.24
C SER A 61 -2.67 0.58 -5.60
N LYS A 62 -3.72 0.23 -4.85
CA LYS A 62 -3.92 -1.09 -4.21
C LYS A 62 -2.75 -1.53 -3.32
N HIS A 63 -2.13 -0.59 -2.59
CA HIS A 63 -1.14 -0.94 -1.58
C HIS A 63 -1.78 -1.79 -0.49
N LYS A 64 -1.04 -2.74 0.05
CA LYS A 64 -1.53 -3.64 1.11
C LYS A 64 -1.37 -3.06 2.51
N LEU A 65 -0.53 -2.03 2.64
CA LEU A 65 -0.17 -1.41 3.90
C LEU A 65 0.22 0.06 3.66
N VAL A 66 -0.14 0.93 4.60
CA VAL A 66 0.44 2.27 4.69
C VAL A 66 1.20 2.40 6.00
N ILE A 67 2.40 3.00 5.94
CA ILE A 67 3.17 3.39 7.11
C ILE A 67 3.23 4.91 7.14
N ILE A 68 2.64 5.52 8.17
CA ILE A 68 2.85 6.93 8.48
C ILE A 68 4.05 7.00 9.42
N ARG A 69 5.21 7.43 8.90
CA ARG A 69 6.39 7.66 9.74
C ARG A 69 6.24 9.03 10.40
N LEU A 70 6.21 9.04 11.73
CA LEU A 70 5.74 10.18 12.52
C LEU A 70 6.86 10.74 13.42
N ASP A 71 7.08 12.05 13.30
CA ASP A 71 7.77 12.86 14.32
C ASP A 71 7.09 14.23 14.41
N THR A 72 6.33 14.47 15.47
CA THR A 72 5.55 15.70 15.61
C THR A 72 5.48 16.22 17.05
N PRO A 73 5.62 17.54 17.27
CA PRO A 73 5.26 18.19 18.53
C PRO A 73 3.74 18.31 18.73
N GLY A 74 2.93 17.98 17.71
CA GLY A 74 1.49 18.16 17.68
C GLY A 74 1.07 19.28 16.73
N GLY A 75 -0.15 19.81 16.93
CA GLY A 75 -0.69 20.88 16.11
C GLY A 75 -2.20 21.04 16.24
N LEU A 76 -2.84 21.55 15.19
CA LEU A 76 -4.25 21.94 15.22
C LEU A 76 -5.20 20.76 15.37
N ASP A 77 -6.20 20.91 16.25
CA ASP A 77 -7.25 19.89 16.49
C ASP A 77 -8.03 19.56 15.21
N SER A 78 -8.40 20.56 14.40
CA SER A 78 -9.14 20.34 13.15
C SER A 78 -8.34 19.52 12.13
N SER A 79 -7.04 19.78 12.00
CA SER A 79 -6.12 19.02 11.14
C SER A 79 -5.91 17.61 11.67
N MET A 80 -5.70 17.45 12.97
CA MET A 80 -5.61 16.16 13.64
C MET A 80 -6.86 15.31 13.42
N ARG A 81 -8.05 15.86 13.68
CA ARG A 81 -9.35 15.18 13.48
C ARG A 81 -9.56 14.78 12.02
N SER A 82 -9.07 15.58 11.08
CA SER A 82 -9.15 15.24 9.66
C SER A 82 -8.30 14.02 9.31
N ILE A 83 -7.08 13.95 9.86
CA ILE A 83 -6.20 12.78 9.72
C ILE A 83 -6.82 11.55 10.40
N VAL A 84 -7.24 11.68 11.66
CA VAL A 84 -7.88 10.58 12.43
C VAL A 84 -9.09 10.02 11.69
N LYS A 85 -9.98 10.88 11.18
CA LYS A 85 -11.14 10.42 10.38
C LYS A 85 -10.70 9.70 9.11
N ALA A 86 -9.64 10.14 8.45
CA ALA A 86 -9.14 9.47 7.26
C ALA A 86 -8.54 8.09 7.58
N ILE A 87 -7.85 7.96 8.71
CA ILE A 87 -7.30 6.69 9.18
C ILE A 87 -8.42 5.70 9.52
N LEU A 88 -9.40 6.13 10.32
CA LEU A 88 -10.50 5.27 10.77
C LEU A 88 -11.45 4.82 9.64
N ASN A 89 -11.50 5.57 8.53
CA ASN A 89 -12.29 5.21 7.35
C ASN A 89 -11.47 4.47 6.28
N SER A 90 -10.20 4.14 6.55
CA SER A 90 -9.35 3.52 5.55
C SER A 90 -9.71 2.05 5.34
N SER A 91 -9.74 1.64 4.07
CA SER A 91 -9.88 0.24 3.66
C SER A 91 -8.55 -0.53 3.69
N ILE A 92 -7.43 0.18 3.87
CA ILE A 92 -6.07 -0.39 3.94
C ILE A 92 -5.57 -0.29 5.38
N PRO A 93 -4.91 -1.33 5.92
CA PRO A 93 -4.23 -1.25 7.20
C PRO A 93 -3.19 -0.12 7.23
N ILE A 94 -3.26 0.70 8.29
CA ILE A 94 -2.37 1.85 8.52
C ILE A 94 -1.56 1.59 9.79
N VAL A 95 -0.24 1.63 9.64
CA VAL A 95 0.73 1.66 10.74
C VAL A 95 1.13 3.11 10.98
N VAL A 96 1.09 3.57 12.22
CA VAL A 96 1.83 4.77 12.61
C VAL A 96 3.13 4.32 13.26
N TYR A 97 4.25 4.73 12.68
CA TYR A 97 5.60 4.40 13.15
C TYR A 97 6.29 5.66 13.67
N VAL A 98 6.41 5.79 14.98
CA VAL A 98 7.11 6.90 15.62
C VAL A 98 8.61 6.67 15.49
N ALA A 99 9.23 7.42 14.57
CA ALA A 99 10.60 7.21 14.14
C ALA A 99 11.16 8.46 13.46
N PRO A 100 12.50 8.65 13.42
CA PRO A 100 13.56 7.76 13.92
C PRO A 100 13.69 7.75 15.45
N ARG A 101 14.70 7.08 16.00
CA ARG A 101 15.01 7.17 17.44
C ARG A 101 15.10 8.63 17.89
N GLY A 102 14.41 8.95 18.98
CA GLY A 102 14.29 10.33 19.49
C GLY A 102 13.12 11.12 18.91
N ALA A 103 12.44 10.59 17.89
CA ALA A 103 11.16 11.14 17.44
C ALA A 103 10.09 11.01 18.51
N ARG A 104 9.04 11.82 18.36
CA ARG A 104 7.91 11.82 19.29
C ARG A 104 6.58 11.93 18.57
N ALA A 105 5.55 11.38 19.20
CA ALA A 105 4.16 11.61 18.86
C ALA A 105 3.54 12.45 19.97
N ALA A 106 3.72 13.78 19.95
CA ALA A 106 3.18 14.64 21.01
C ALA A 106 1.83 15.27 20.64
N SER A 107 0.97 15.50 21.64
CA SER A 107 -0.34 16.16 21.49
C SER A 107 -1.17 15.52 20.36
N ALA A 108 -1.45 16.25 19.28
CA ALA A 108 -2.14 15.71 18.10
C ALA A 108 -1.53 14.40 17.56
N GLY A 109 -0.20 14.24 17.65
CA GLY A 109 0.49 13.02 17.24
C GLY A 109 0.04 11.78 18.02
N VAL A 110 -0.29 11.92 19.31
CA VAL A 110 -0.83 10.82 20.14
C VAL A 110 -2.16 10.35 19.57
N MET A 111 -3.05 11.28 19.24
CA MET A 111 -4.37 10.96 18.70
C MET A 111 -4.29 10.29 17.33
N ILE A 112 -3.37 10.77 16.47
CA ILE A 112 -3.09 10.13 15.18
C ILE A 112 -2.55 8.71 15.38
N THR A 113 -1.65 8.51 16.35
CA THR A 113 -1.06 7.20 16.65
C THR A 113 -2.09 6.22 17.18
N ILE A 114 -2.96 6.64 18.11
CA ILE A 114 -4.01 5.78 18.69
C ILE A 114 -5.09 5.42 17.66
N ALA A 115 -5.33 6.28 16.67
CA ALA A 115 -6.27 5.98 15.59
C ALA A 115 -5.75 4.91 14.61
N ALA A 116 -4.46 4.62 14.61
CA ALA A 116 -3.85 3.66 13.70
C ALA A 116 -4.28 2.21 13.99
N HIS A 117 -4.23 1.36 12.96
CA HIS A 117 -4.48 -0.06 13.13
C HIS A 117 -3.34 -0.74 13.91
N VAL A 118 -2.12 -0.26 13.69
CA VAL A 118 -0.92 -0.68 14.41
C VAL A 118 -0.10 0.57 14.77
N ALA A 119 0.39 0.62 15.99
CA ALA A 119 1.37 1.61 16.43
C ALA A 119 2.72 0.91 16.67
N ALA A 120 3.81 1.49 16.19
CA ALA A 120 5.18 1.03 16.39
C ALA A 120 6.11 2.21 16.74
N MET A 121 7.20 1.96 17.45
CA MET A 121 8.12 2.99 17.96
C MET A 121 9.58 2.47 17.89
N ALA A 122 10.54 3.35 17.57
CA ALA A 122 11.96 3.05 17.33
C ALA A 122 12.88 3.15 18.56
#